data_AF-A0A2K3NS88-F1
#
_entry.id   AF-A0A2K3NS88-F1
#
_cell.length_a   1.000
_cell.length_b   1.000
_cell.length_c   1.000
_cell.angle_alpha   90.00
_cell.angle_beta   90.00
_cell.angle_gamma   90.00
#
_symmetry.space_group_name_H-M   'P 1'
#
loop_
_entity.id
_entity.type
_entity.pdbx_description
1 polymer ?
#
loop_
_entity_poly.entity_id
_entity_poly.type
_entity_poly.pdbx_seq_one_letter_code
_entity_poly.pdbx_strand_id
1 'polypeptide(L)'
;MGFWSDVYVQNNMMNLYFKCGKNVNDGCKVFDKMRVRNVVSWTTAIAGLIACGKLDTAREIFEKMPSKDVVSWSAMIDGYVKCDQPIKAFDLFKRMLVDNVRPNEFTLVSLIKGCTDLGSLKLGRRMHDFALKNGFELGPFLGTALIDMYSKCGSLDDAVKVFGLMQVRNLATWNTMITSFGVHGYRNEVLAVFEEMVKANVVPDVITFVGVLSACVQMKSLEEGQKYFTLMTEHYGITPILEHYTCMVDLYTRANELNEICAFGDTISASTKANHNVAELLQESKLTCVDEMEKLIHKHCRDYDLSDLVLDHSATPTQPNFIGSIQIAS
;
A
#
# COMPACT_ATOMS: atom_id res chain seq x y z
N MET A 1 10.21 -23.92 40.14
CA MET A 1 10.20 -24.81 38.96
C MET A 1 8.87 -24.73 38.17
N GLY A 2 8.16 -23.59 38.13
CA GLY A 2 6.70 -23.62 37.85
C GLY A 2 6.13 -22.92 36.61
N PHE A 3 6.88 -22.13 35.84
CA PHE A 3 6.34 -21.47 34.62
C PHE A 3 7.35 -21.41 33.47
N TRP A 4 8.64 -21.40 33.80
CA TRP A 4 9.75 -21.37 32.84
C TRP A 4 9.93 -22.65 32.01
N SER A 5 9.20 -23.73 32.28
CA SER A 5 9.30 -24.99 31.52
C SER A 5 8.24 -25.13 30.43
N ASP A 6 7.25 -24.23 30.40
CA ASP A 6 6.16 -24.29 29.42
C ASP A 6 6.58 -23.61 28.11
N VAL A 7 6.54 -24.39 27.02
CA VAL A 7 6.91 -23.96 25.67
C VAL A 7 6.03 -22.79 25.20
N TYR A 8 4.75 -22.73 25.61
CA TYR A 8 3.85 -21.63 25.27
C TYR A 8 4.27 -20.32 25.95
N VAL A 9 4.60 -20.37 27.24
CA VAL A 9 5.08 -19.21 28.01
C VAL A 9 6.41 -18.71 27.44
N GLN A 10 7.33 -19.63 27.12
CA GLN A 10 8.61 -19.30 26.49
C GLN A 10 8.44 -18.64 25.11
N ASN A 11 7.52 -19.14 24.28
CA ASN A 11 7.21 -18.52 22.97
C ASN A 11 6.64 -17.11 23.11
N ASN A 12 5.75 -16.88 24.08
CA ASN A 12 5.20 -15.54 24.33
C ASN A 12 6.25 -14.57 24.86
N MET A 13 7.11 -15.01 25.79
CA MET A 13 8.23 -14.20 26.26
C MET A 13 9.18 -13.84 25.13
N MET A 14 9.48 -14.80 24.26
CA MET A 14 10.33 -14.57 23.09
C MET A 14 9.70 -13.54 22.13
N ASN A 15 8.40 -13.67 21.83
CA ASN A 15 7.68 -12.70 21.00
C ASN A 15 7.69 -11.30 21.63
N LEU A 16 7.51 -11.20 22.95
CA LEU A 16 7.60 -9.93 23.69
C LEU A 16 9.00 -9.31 23.56
N TYR A 17 10.06 -10.08 23.81
CA TYR A 17 11.44 -9.59 23.73
C TYR A 17 11.81 -9.08 22.35
N PHE A 18 11.39 -9.77 21.29
CA PHE A 18 11.63 -9.34 19.92
C PHE A 18 10.80 -8.12 19.53
N LYS A 19 9.54 -8.01 19.98
CA LYS A 19 8.68 -6.83 19.71
C LYS A 19 9.13 -5.58 20.45
N CYS A 20 9.66 -5.70 21.67
CA CYS A 20 10.11 -4.54 22.45
C CYS A 20 11.45 -3.94 21.98
N GLY A 21 12.02 -4.41 20.85
CA GLY A 21 13.05 -3.72 20.06
C GLY A 21 14.44 -3.54 20.70
N LYS A 22 14.61 -3.79 22.00
CA LYS A 22 15.86 -3.49 22.72
C LYS A 22 16.68 -4.72 23.13
N ASN A 23 16.12 -5.93 23.16
CA ASN A 23 16.81 -7.11 23.71
C ASN A 23 16.75 -8.34 22.79
N VAL A 24 17.30 -8.24 21.57
CA VAL A 24 17.53 -9.39 20.68
C VAL A 24 18.25 -10.53 21.43
N ASN A 25 19.25 -10.15 22.24
CA ASN A 25 20.02 -11.09 23.06
C ASN A 25 19.16 -11.84 24.08
N ASP A 26 18.13 -11.22 24.66
CA ASP A 26 17.29 -11.92 25.65
C ASP A 26 16.27 -12.83 24.98
N GLY A 27 15.72 -12.44 23.82
CA GLY A 27 14.92 -13.32 22.97
C GLY A 27 15.71 -14.58 22.56
N CYS A 28 16.95 -14.41 22.09
CA CYS A 28 17.84 -15.53 21.75
C CYS A 28 18.20 -16.38 22.98
N LYS A 29 18.51 -15.76 24.14
CA LYS A 29 18.75 -16.52 25.38
C LYS A 29 17.55 -17.36 25.80
N VAL A 30 16.33 -16.85 25.64
CA VAL A 30 15.11 -17.63 25.91
C VAL A 30 15.07 -18.83 24.97
N PHE A 31 15.26 -18.60 23.66
CA PHE A 31 15.29 -19.65 22.65
C PHE A 31 16.36 -20.72 22.91
N ASP A 32 17.57 -20.33 23.29
CA ASP A 32 18.69 -21.22 23.59
C ASP A 32 18.45 -22.08 24.84
N LYS A 33 17.74 -21.53 25.83
CA LYS A 33 17.38 -22.22 27.09
C LYS A 33 16.18 -23.15 26.97
N MET A 34 15.43 -23.14 25.86
CA MET A 34 14.29 -24.04 25.67
C MET A 34 14.76 -25.50 25.58
N ARG A 35 14.25 -26.35 26.48
CA ARG A 35 14.54 -27.80 26.47
C ARG A 35 13.84 -28.52 25.32
N VAL A 36 12.64 -28.07 24.97
CA VAL A 36 11.83 -28.59 23.87
C VAL A 36 11.44 -27.41 22.99
N ARG A 37 11.68 -27.53 21.68
CA ARG A 37 11.33 -26.51 20.68
C ARG A 37 10.36 -27.13 19.69
N ASN A 38 9.20 -26.52 19.53
CA ASN A 38 8.25 -26.88 18.47
C ASN A 38 8.36 -25.89 17.31
N VAL A 39 7.62 -26.14 16.23
CA VAL A 39 7.60 -25.27 15.03
C VAL A 39 7.39 -23.81 15.42
N VAL A 40 6.43 -23.53 16.31
CA VAL A 40 6.12 -22.16 16.76
C VAL A 40 7.35 -21.49 17.38
N SER A 41 8.11 -22.21 18.22
CA SER A 41 9.35 -21.68 18.81
C SER A 41 10.36 -21.26 17.75
N TRP A 42 10.58 -22.11 16.73
CA TRP A 42 11.50 -21.80 15.63
C TRP A 42 11.01 -20.63 14.78
N THR A 43 9.73 -20.62 14.40
CA THR A 43 9.15 -19.57 13.55
C THR A 43 9.09 -18.21 14.26
N THR A 44 8.80 -18.19 15.56
CA THR A 44 8.79 -16.96 16.36
C THR A 44 10.21 -16.41 16.52
N ALA A 45 11.22 -17.27 16.68
CA ALA A 45 12.63 -16.84 16.72
C ALA A 45 13.08 -16.22 15.39
N ILE A 46 12.75 -16.89 14.27
CA ILE A 46 13.04 -16.39 12.91
C ILE A 46 12.37 -15.03 12.68
N ALA A 47 11.06 -14.93 12.92
CA ALA A 47 10.31 -13.69 12.72
C ALA A 47 10.83 -12.53 13.59
N GLY A 48 11.17 -12.83 14.84
CA GLY A 48 11.75 -11.87 15.77
C GLY A 48 13.12 -11.36 15.34
N LEU A 49 14.01 -12.27 14.91
CA LEU A 49 15.34 -11.90 14.40
C LEU A 49 15.26 -11.07 13.12
N ILE A 50 14.34 -11.40 12.20
CA ILE A 50 14.05 -10.60 11.00
C ILE A 50 13.61 -9.19 11.41
N ALA A 51 12.67 -9.06 12.35
CA ALA A 51 12.20 -7.76 12.84
C ALA A 51 13.32 -6.92 13.48
N CYS A 52 14.34 -7.57 14.04
CA CYS A 52 15.53 -6.92 14.60
C CYS A 52 16.67 -6.73 13.58
N GLY A 53 16.46 -7.01 12.29
CA GLY A 53 17.46 -6.86 11.23
C GLY A 53 18.60 -7.90 11.26
N LYS A 54 18.49 -8.96 12.06
CA LYS A 54 19.49 -10.03 12.19
C LYS A 54 19.18 -11.20 11.25
N LEU A 55 19.11 -10.89 9.95
CA LEU A 55 18.68 -11.84 8.92
C LEU A 55 19.60 -13.05 8.78
N ASP A 56 20.91 -12.88 8.91
CA ASP A 56 21.86 -14.00 8.82
C ASP A 56 21.69 -14.98 10.00
N THR A 57 21.47 -14.46 11.20
CA THR A 57 21.16 -15.30 12.38
C THR A 57 19.81 -16.00 12.22
N ALA A 58 18.80 -15.31 11.68
CA ALA A 58 17.51 -15.91 11.37
C ALA A 58 17.68 -17.06 10.36
N ARG A 59 18.56 -16.89 9.36
CA ARG A 59 18.90 -17.92 8.38
C ARG A 59 19.57 -19.12 9.03
N GLU A 60 20.54 -18.90 9.92
CA GLU A 60 21.20 -20.00 10.64
C GLU A 60 20.22 -20.81 11.49
N ILE A 61 19.31 -20.13 12.20
CA ILE A 61 18.25 -20.79 12.99
C ILE A 61 17.32 -21.57 12.08
N PHE A 62 16.92 -20.99 10.95
CA PHE A 62 16.11 -21.69 9.96
C PHE A 62 16.80 -22.98 9.48
N GLU A 63 18.09 -22.95 9.13
CA GLU A 63 18.80 -24.14 8.69
C GLU A 63 18.87 -25.22 9.76
N LYS A 64 19.09 -24.84 11.03
CA LYS A 64 19.13 -25.74 12.19
C LYS A 64 17.78 -26.35 12.57
N MET A 65 16.67 -25.85 12.01
CA MET A 65 15.33 -26.36 12.31
C MET A 65 15.20 -27.83 11.85
N PRO A 66 14.88 -28.78 12.76
CA PRO A 66 14.84 -30.21 12.45
C PRO A 66 13.82 -30.62 11.38
N SER A 67 12.67 -29.93 11.36
CA SER A 67 11.62 -30.13 10.37
C SER A 67 11.08 -28.76 9.99
N LYS A 68 11.19 -28.41 8.70
CA LYS A 68 10.74 -27.13 8.14
C LYS A 68 9.40 -27.35 7.46
N ASP A 69 8.38 -26.63 7.93
CA ASP A 69 7.04 -26.63 7.35
C ASP A 69 6.78 -25.36 6.54
N VAL A 70 5.63 -25.30 5.85
CA VAL A 70 5.23 -24.15 5.03
C VAL A 70 5.32 -22.82 5.76
N VAL A 71 5.04 -22.79 7.07
CA VAL A 71 5.08 -21.57 7.89
C VAL A 71 6.53 -21.09 8.07
N SER A 72 7.46 -21.99 8.41
CA SER A 72 8.88 -21.63 8.55
C SER A 72 9.51 -21.15 7.24
N TRP A 73 9.17 -21.79 6.11
CA TRP A 73 9.60 -21.36 4.78
C TRP A 73 9.04 -19.99 4.42
N SER A 74 7.73 -19.80 4.61
CA SER A 74 7.02 -18.55 4.35
C SER A 74 7.62 -17.38 5.13
N ALA A 75 7.88 -17.58 6.43
CA ALA A 75 8.43 -16.56 7.31
C ALA A 75 9.83 -16.11 6.87
N MET A 76 10.68 -17.07 6.45
CA MET A 76 12.03 -16.75 5.99
C MET A 76 12.02 -16.06 4.62
N ILE A 77 11.15 -16.48 3.70
CA ILE A 77 10.95 -15.83 2.39
C ILE A 77 10.49 -14.38 2.57
N ASP A 78 9.47 -14.16 3.40
CA ASP A 78 8.96 -12.83 3.74
C ASP A 78 10.05 -11.95 4.40
N GLY A 79 10.86 -12.54 5.27
CA GLY A 79 12.00 -11.86 5.88
C GLY A 79 13.03 -11.38 4.87
N TYR A 80 13.39 -12.20 3.89
CA TYR A 80 14.29 -11.78 2.82
C TYR A 80 13.71 -10.60 2.02
N VAL A 81 12.42 -10.62 1.69
CA VAL A 81 11.76 -9.51 0.97
C VAL A 81 11.74 -8.24 1.81
N LYS A 82 11.36 -8.33 3.09
CA LYS A 82 11.31 -7.18 4.02
C LYS A 82 12.68 -6.55 4.28
N CYS A 83 13.75 -7.33 4.17
CA CYS A 83 15.13 -6.87 4.34
C CYS A 83 15.83 -6.54 3.00
N ASP A 84 15.06 -6.21 1.96
CA ASP A 84 15.54 -5.77 0.64
C ASP A 84 16.49 -6.79 -0.04
N GLN A 85 16.21 -8.08 0.15
CA GLN A 85 16.94 -9.20 -0.46
C GLN A 85 16.01 -10.15 -1.24
N PRO A 86 15.15 -9.64 -2.15
CA PRO A 86 14.17 -10.46 -2.86
C PRO A 86 14.78 -11.58 -3.70
N ILE A 87 15.99 -11.41 -4.24
CA ILE A 87 16.68 -12.49 -4.99
C ILE A 87 16.90 -13.72 -4.12
N LYS A 88 17.35 -13.54 -2.86
CA LYS A 88 17.52 -14.65 -1.91
C LYS A 88 16.18 -15.28 -1.52
N ALA A 89 15.10 -14.48 -1.48
CA ALA A 89 13.75 -14.99 -1.28
C ALA A 89 13.33 -15.96 -2.40
N PHE A 90 13.62 -15.62 -3.66
CA PHE A 90 13.36 -16.49 -4.81
C PHE A 90 14.22 -17.76 -4.82
N ASP A 91 15.49 -17.67 -4.43
CA ASP A 91 16.34 -18.85 -4.30
C ASP A 91 15.85 -19.78 -3.20
N LEU A 92 15.35 -19.20 -2.09
CA LEU A 92 14.75 -19.99 -1.04
C LEU A 92 13.43 -20.63 -1.48
N PHE A 93 12.60 -19.92 -2.23
CA PHE A 93 11.39 -20.45 -2.83
C PHE A 93 11.69 -21.64 -3.76
N LYS A 94 12.72 -21.57 -4.62
CA LYS A 94 13.12 -22.72 -5.44
C LYS A 94 13.48 -23.92 -4.57
N ARG A 95 14.24 -23.71 -3.49
CA ARG A 95 14.60 -24.79 -2.56
C ARG A 95 13.38 -25.37 -1.84
N MET A 96 12.41 -24.53 -1.46
CA MET A 96 11.13 -24.97 -0.87
C MET A 96 10.41 -25.96 -1.79
N LEU A 97 10.41 -25.69 -3.10
CA LEU A 97 9.80 -26.58 -4.10
C LEU A 97 10.59 -27.89 -4.28
N VAL A 98 11.93 -27.83 -4.27
CA VAL A 98 12.80 -29.03 -4.33
C VAL A 98 12.59 -29.93 -3.11
N ASP A 99 12.38 -29.33 -1.93
CA ASP A 99 12.08 -30.03 -0.69
C ASP A 99 10.61 -30.51 -0.62
N ASN A 100 9.86 -30.42 -1.72
CA ASN A 100 8.45 -30.81 -1.87
C ASN A 100 7.50 -30.15 -0.86
N VAL A 101 7.83 -28.94 -0.38
CA VAL A 101 6.94 -28.16 0.48
C VAL A 101 6.09 -27.25 -0.39
N ARG A 102 4.78 -27.49 -0.40
CA ARG A 102 3.84 -26.67 -1.17
C ARG A 102 3.77 -25.24 -0.59
N PRO A 103 4.02 -24.20 -1.39
CA PRO A 103 3.81 -22.81 -0.99
C PRO A 103 2.35 -22.57 -0.61
N ASN A 104 2.10 -21.62 0.29
CA ASN A 104 0.76 -21.09 0.56
C ASN A 104 0.57 -19.71 -0.08
N GLU A 105 -0.64 -19.17 0.00
CA GLU A 105 -0.97 -17.85 -0.58
C GLU A 105 -0.07 -16.74 -0.02
N PHE A 106 0.25 -16.79 1.28
CA PHE A 106 1.16 -15.85 1.92
C PHE A 106 2.57 -15.88 1.29
N THR A 107 3.11 -17.07 1.01
CA THR A 107 4.41 -17.21 0.33
C THR A 107 4.38 -16.49 -1.03
N LEU A 108 3.29 -16.66 -1.79
CA LEU A 108 3.15 -16.04 -3.11
C LEU A 108 3.06 -14.53 -3.01
N VAL A 109 2.25 -14.00 -2.09
CA VAL A 109 2.11 -12.55 -1.88
C VAL A 109 3.45 -11.92 -1.48
N SER A 110 4.22 -12.54 -0.59
CA SER A 110 5.57 -12.06 -0.25
C SER A 110 6.49 -12.03 -1.47
N LEU A 111 6.48 -13.07 -2.32
CA LEU A 111 7.30 -13.10 -3.54
C LEU A 111 6.84 -12.10 -4.59
N ILE A 112 5.53 -11.89 -4.74
CA ILE A 112 4.95 -10.88 -5.63
C ILE A 112 5.38 -9.48 -5.19
N LYS A 113 5.37 -9.21 -3.88
CA LYS A 113 5.96 -7.97 -3.35
C LYS A 113 7.44 -7.85 -3.73
N GLY A 114 8.21 -8.94 -3.59
CA GLY A 114 9.60 -8.97 -4.05
C GLY A 114 9.77 -8.69 -5.55
N CYS A 115 8.81 -9.07 -6.40
CA CYS A 115 8.79 -8.67 -7.82
C CYS A 115 8.58 -7.17 -7.98
N THR A 116 7.65 -6.59 -7.21
CA THR A 116 7.39 -5.14 -7.17
C THR A 116 8.63 -4.37 -6.76
N ASP A 117 9.29 -4.78 -5.68
CA ASP A 117 10.50 -4.14 -5.16
C ASP A 117 11.66 -4.19 -6.18
N LEU A 118 11.75 -5.28 -6.96
CA LEU A 118 12.70 -5.41 -8.06
C LEU A 118 12.29 -4.69 -9.36
N GLY A 119 11.05 -4.18 -9.46
CA GLY A 119 10.47 -3.68 -10.70
C GLY A 119 10.40 -4.75 -11.82
N SER A 120 10.39 -6.04 -11.47
CA SER A 120 10.57 -7.13 -12.43
C SER A 120 9.25 -7.73 -12.91
N LEU A 121 8.69 -7.14 -13.97
CA LEU A 121 7.46 -7.63 -14.62
C LEU A 121 7.57 -9.10 -15.04
N LYS A 122 8.76 -9.54 -15.49
CA LYS A 122 9.00 -10.92 -15.91
C LYS A 122 8.87 -11.92 -14.75
N LEU A 123 9.39 -11.58 -13.57
CA LEU A 123 9.22 -12.41 -12.37
C LEU A 123 7.78 -12.37 -11.89
N GLY A 124 7.15 -11.19 -11.92
CA GLY A 124 5.73 -11.00 -11.62
C GLY A 124 4.82 -11.94 -12.41
N ARG A 125 4.96 -11.96 -13.75
CA ARG A 125 4.19 -12.85 -14.64
C ARG A 125 4.42 -14.33 -14.31
N ARG A 126 5.66 -14.73 -14.02
CA ARG A 126 5.96 -16.13 -13.63
C ARG A 126 5.28 -16.52 -12.32
N MET A 127 5.23 -15.62 -11.35
CA MET A 127 4.55 -15.87 -10.08
C MET A 127 3.03 -15.92 -10.26
N HIS A 128 2.46 -15.06 -11.10
CA HIS A 128 1.05 -15.12 -11.48
C HIS A 128 0.71 -16.46 -12.17
N ASP A 129 1.50 -16.87 -13.17
CA ASP A 129 1.33 -18.16 -13.85
C ASP A 129 1.44 -19.35 -12.88
N PHE A 130 2.40 -19.28 -11.95
CA PHE A 130 2.57 -20.29 -10.91
C PHE A 130 1.32 -20.38 -10.02
N ALA A 131 0.77 -19.25 -9.60
CA ALA A 131 -0.43 -19.20 -8.78
C ALA A 131 -1.61 -19.90 -9.47
N LEU A 132 -1.90 -19.55 -10.73
CA LEU A 132 -3.00 -20.14 -11.48
C LEU A 132 -2.80 -21.64 -11.70
N LYS A 133 -1.59 -22.07 -12.10
CA LYS A 133 -1.28 -23.50 -12.35
C LYS A 133 -1.36 -24.37 -11.10
N ASN A 134 -1.22 -23.77 -9.92
CA ASN A 134 -1.28 -24.48 -8.64
C ASN A 134 -2.63 -24.31 -7.91
N GLY A 135 -3.64 -23.78 -8.61
CA GLY A 135 -5.01 -23.69 -8.13
C GLY A 135 -5.23 -22.60 -7.07
N PHE A 136 -4.40 -21.55 -7.06
CA PHE A 136 -4.66 -20.39 -6.22
C PHE A 136 -5.72 -19.51 -6.87
N GLU A 137 -6.75 -19.16 -6.10
CA GLU A 137 -7.80 -18.25 -6.53
C GLU A 137 -7.30 -16.80 -6.48
N LEU A 138 -7.75 -15.97 -7.42
CA LEU A 138 -7.52 -14.52 -7.39
C LEU A 138 -8.49 -13.86 -6.40
N GLY A 139 -8.39 -14.25 -5.12
CA GLY A 139 -9.11 -13.62 -4.03
C GLY A 139 -8.55 -12.23 -3.70
N PRO A 140 -9.19 -11.46 -2.81
CA PRO A 140 -8.75 -10.11 -2.46
C PRO A 140 -7.30 -10.01 -1.97
N PHE A 141 -6.74 -11.05 -1.36
CA PHE A 141 -5.36 -11.01 -0.85
C PHE A 141 -4.33 -11.16 -1.97
N LEU A 142 -4.36 -12.26 -2.71
CA LEU A 142 -3.46 -12.47 -3.86
C LEU A 142 -3.73 -11.52 -5.03
N GLY A 143 -5.00 -11.30 -5.40
CA GLY A 143 -5.40 -10.48 -6.54
C GLY A 143 -4.97 -9.02 -6.39
N THR A 144 -5.19 -8.42 -5.20
CA THR A 144 -4.76 -7.04 -4.92
C THR A 144 -3.23 -6.90 -5.00
N ALA A 145 -2.47 -7.89 -4.50
CA ALA A 145 -1.00 -7.89 -4.59
C ALA A 145 -0.52 -7.97 -6.05
N LEU A 146 -1.19 -8.77 -6.89
CA LEU A 146 -0.88 -8.85 -8.32
C LEU A 146 -1.20 -7.55 -9.06
N ILE A 147 -2.33 -6.91 -8.76
CA ILE A 147 -2.69 -5.60 -9.32
C ILE A 147 -1.62 -4.56 -9.00
N ASP A 148 -1.23 -4.43 -7.73
CA ASP A 148 -0.20 -3.47 -7.28
C ASP A 148 1.13 -3.74 -7.99
N MET A 149 1.53 -5.01 -8.08
CA MET A 149 2.76 -5.43 -8.77
C MET A 149 2.73 -5.08 -10.26
N TYR A 150 1.66 -5.45 -10.98
CA TYR A 150 1.56 -5.16 -12.40
C TYR A 150 1.54 -3.65 -12.68
N SER A 151 0.80 -2.89 -11.88
CA SER A 151 0.73 -1.43 -11.95
C SER A 151 2.11 -0.81 -11.76
N LYS A 152 2.81 -1.11 -10.67
CA LYS A 152 4.14 -0.56 -10.37
C LYS A 152 5.25 -1.05 -11.30
N CYS A 153 5.10 -2.23 -11.89
CA CYS A 153 6.00 -2.73 -12.93
C CYS A 153 5.63 -2.24 -14.35
N GLY A 154 4.72 -1.27 -14.48
CA GLY A 154 4.42 -0.56 -15.74
C GLY A 154 3.49 -1.32 -16.70
N SER A 155 2.72 -2.29 -16.21
CA SER A 155 1.84 -3.14 -17.02
C SER A 155 0.39 -3.02 -16.56
N LEU A 156 -0.18 -1.81 -16.66
CA LEU A 156 -1.55 -1.51 -16.24
C LEU A 156 -2.60 -2.39 -16.92
N ASP A 157 -2.40 -2.76 -18.19
CA ASP A 157 -3.29 -3.68 -18.92
C ASP A 157 -3.51 -5.01 -18.18
N ASP A 158 -2.42 -5.56 -17.61
CA ASP A 158 -2.50 -6.83 -16.88
C ASP A 158 -3.08 -6.65 -15.48
N ALA A 159 -2.87 -5.49 -14.84
CA ALA A 159 -3.54 -5.14 -13.61
C ALA A 159 -5.07 -5.11 -13.81
N VAL A 160 -5.55 -4.49 -14.89
CA VAL A 160 -6.97 -4.45 -15.27
C VAL A 160 -7.50 -5.86 -15.55
N LYS A 161 -6.75 -6.72 -16.26
CA LYS A 161 -7.15 -8.12 -16.48
C LYS A 161 -7.28 -8.89 -15.17
N VAL A 162 -6.31 -8.77 -14.26
CA VAL A 162 -6.39 -9.42 -12.94
C VAL A 162 -7.65 -8.94 -12.23
N PHE A 163 -7.88 -7.63 -12.17
CA PHE A 163 -9.07 -7.06 -11.55
C PHE A 163 -10.38 -7.61 -12.15
N GLY A 164 -10.47 -7.69 -13.48
CA GLY A 164 -11.63 -8.26 -14.19
C GLY A 164 -11.85 -9.75 -13.91
N LEU A 165 -10.79 -10.52 -13.67
CA LEU A 165 -10.87 -11.95 -13.34
C LEU A 165 -11.23 -12.23 -11.87
N MET A 166 -11.13 -11.25 -10.97
CA MET A 166 -11.48 -11.43 -9.56
C MET A 166 -12.99 -11.54 -9.36
N GLN A 167 -13.43 -12.65 -8.74
CA GLN A 167 -14.85 -12.88 -8.40
C GLN A 167 -15.29 -12.08 -7.18
N VAL A 168 -14.37 -11.87 -6.23
CA VAL A 168 -14.62 -11.13 -4.99
C VAL A 168 -13.59 -10.02 -4.90
N ARG A 169 -14.07 -8.78 -4.74
CA ARG A 169 -13.26 -7.57 -4.62
C ARG A 169 -13.66 -6.87 -3.32
N ASN A 170 -12.67 -6.54 -2.49
CA ASN A 170 -12.92 -5.75 -1.28
C ASN A 170 -12.48 -4.29 -1.48
N LEU A 171 -12.73 -3.44 -0.48
CA LEU A 171 -12.34 -2.04 -0.49
C LEU A 171 -10.87 -1.83 -0.91
N ALA A 172 -9.95 -2.65 -0.39
CA ALA A 172 -8.54 -2.56 -0.74
C ALA A 172 -8.30 -2.82 -2.24
N THR A 173 -8.95 -3.82 -2.83
CA THR A 173 -8.84 -4.10 -4.27
C THR A 173 -9.30 -2.93 -5.13
N TRP A 174 -10.44 -2.32 -4.79
CA TRP A 174 -10.96 -1.13 -5.49
C TRP A 174 -10.03 0.07 -5.35
N ASN A 175 -9.55 0.34 -4.14
CA ASN A 175 -8.60 1.42 -3.88
C ASN A 175 -7.29 1.23 -4.65
N THR A 176 -6.76 0.01 -4.72
CA THR A 176 -5.56 -0.29 -5.51
C THR A 176 -5.77 -0.01 -7.01
N MET A 177 -6.95 -0.29 -7.59
CA MET A 177 -7.23 0.06 -8.98
C MET A 177 -7.39 1.56 -9.20
N ILE A 178 -8.13 2.26 -8.34
CA ILE A 178 -8.32 3.72 -8.42
C ILE A 178 -6.96 4.42 -8.36
N THR A 179 -6.14 4.08 -7.38
CA THR A 179 -4.79 4.64 -7.24
C THR A 179 -3.88 4.25 -8.41
N SER A 180 -3.98 3.02 -8.92
CA SER A 180 -3.21 2.58 -10.09
C SER A 180 -3.53 3.40 -11.34
N PHE A 181 -4.81 3.62 -11.65
CA PHE A 181 -5.21 4.47 -12.77
C PHE A 181 -4.79 5.94 -12.55
N GLY A 182 -4.95 6.45 -11.33
CA GLY A 182 -4.58 7.83 -10.98
C GLY A 182 -3.08 8.13 -11.16
N VAL A 183 -2.20 7.21 -10.74
CA VAL A 183 -0.74 7.35 -10.93
C VAL A 183 -0.35 7.31 -12.41
N HIS A 184 -1.09 6.57 -13.24
CA HIS A 184 -0.82 6.44 -14.67
C HIS A 184 -1.55 7.49 -15.54
N GLY A 185 -2.28 8.43 -14.95
CA GLY A 185 -2.93 9.53 -15.68
C GLY A 185 -4.26 9.17 -16.36
N TYR A 186 -4.82 8.00 -16.08
CA TYR A 186 -6.08 7.50 -16.65
C TYR A 186 -7.28 7.99 -15.83
N ARG A 187 -7.48 9.30 -15.85
CA ARG A 187 -8.44 10.02 -15.01
C ARG A 187 -9.91 9.63 -15.23
N ASN A 188 -10.31 9.30 -16.46
CA ASN A 188 -11.69 8.89 -16.76
C ASN A 188 -11.96 7.49 -16.19
N GLU A 189 -10.95 6.62 -16.26
CA GLU A 189 -10.99 5.27 -15.72
C GLU A 189 -11.06 5.28 -14.19
N VAL A 190 -10.42 6.25 -13.51
CA VAL A 190 -10.58 6.45 -12.06
C VAL A 190 -12.04 6.67 -11.69
N LEU A 191 -12.74 7.56 -12.40
CA LEU A 191 -14.15 7.83 -12.16
C LEU A 191 -15.03 6.61 -12.48
N ALA A 192 -14.75 5.92 -13.59
CA ALA A 192 -15.47 4.70 -13.95
C ALA A 192 -15.34 3.61 -12.87
N VAL A 193 -14.13 3.41 -12.33
CA VAL A 193 -13.89 2.43 -11.25
C VAL A 193 -14.59 2.87 -9.96
N PHE A 194 -14.60 4.17 -9.64
CA PHE A 194 -15.33 4.70 -8.49
C PHE A 194 -16.85 4.46 -8.62
N GLU A 195 -17.44 4.72 -9.77
CA GLU A 195 -18.86 4.47 -10.01
C GLU A 195 -19.22 2.99 -9.88
N GLU A 196 -18.40 2.10 -10.44
CA GLU A 196 -18.60 0.65 -10.33
C GLU A 196 -18.43 0.16 -8.88
N MET A 197 -17.51 0.74 -8.11
CA MET A 197 -17.36 0.47 -6.68
C MET A 197 -18.64 0.81 -5.91
N VAL A 198 -19.25 1.96 -6.20
CA VAL A 198 -20.51 2.41 -5.58
C VAL A 198 -21.67 1.50 -6.00
N LYS A 199 -21.77 1.12 -7.28
CA LYS A 199 -22.79 0.16 -7.77
C LYS A 199 -22.65 -1.22 -7.13
N ALA A 200 -21.42 -1.65 -6.84
CA ALA A 200 -21.13 -2.87 -6.11
C ALA A 200 -21.42 -2.78 -4.60
N ASN A 201 -22.00 -1.66 -4.12
CA ASN A 201 -22.29 -1.39 -2.70
C ASN A 201 -21.04 -1.43 -1.80
N VAL A 202 -19.87 -1.12 -2.34
CA VAL A 202 -18.64 -0.97 -1.54
C VAL A 202 -18.52 0.49 -1.13
N VAL A 203 -18.53 0.75 0.18
CA VAL A 203 -18.47 2.11 0.73
C VAL A 203 -17.07 2.71 0.49
N PRO A 204 -16.96 3.84 -0.22
CA PRO A 204 -15.71 4.60 -0.37
C PRO A 204 -15.09 5.00 0.97
N ASP A 205 -13.77 5.03 1.05
CA ASP A 205 -13.03 5.50 2.21
C ASP A 205 -12.15 6.71 1.89
N VAL A 206 -11.38 7.14 2.89
CA VAL A 206 -10.41 8.24 2.78
C VAL A 206 -9.47 8.02 1.59
N ILE A 207 -8.97 6.81 1.36
CA ILE A 207 -8.02 6.51 0.28
C ILE A 207 -8.71 6.58 -1.08
N THR A 208 -9.97 6.13 -1.17
CA THR A 208 -10.78 6.23 -2.39
C THR A 208 -10.84 7.69 -2.87
N PHE A 209 -11.17 8.62 -1.97
CA PHE A 209 -11.34 10.02 -2.33
C PHE A 209 -10.02 10.76 -2.61
N VAL A 210 -8.89 10.36 -2.00
CA VAL A 210 -7.56 10.84 -2.44
C VAL A 210 -7.35 10.52 -3.92
N GLY A 211 -7.64 9.29 -4.33
CA GLY A 211 -7.50 8.85 -5.73
C GLY A 211 -8.40 9.61 -6.69
N VAL A 212 -9.68 9.78 -6.34
CA VAL A 212 -10.67 10.51 -7.16
C VAL A 212 -10.29 12.00 -7.29
N LEU A 213 -9.96 12.67 -6.19
CA LEU A 213 -9.58 14.09 -6.22
C LEU A 213 -8.27 14.32 -6.99
N SER A 214 -7.32 13.40 -6.88
CA SER A 214 -6.09 13.44 -7.68
C SER A 214 -6.39 13.34 -9.18
N ALA A 215 -7.37 12.53 -9.58
CA ALA A 215 -7.82 12.48 -10.98
C ALA A 215 -8.47 13.80 -11.43
N CYS A 216 -9.26 14.46 -10.57
CA CYS A 216 -9.83 15.78 -10.84
C CYS A 216 -8.76 16.83 -11.09
N VAL A 217 -7.70 16.86 -10.26
CA VAL A 217 -6.53 17.75 -10.44
C VAL A 217 -5.90 17.57 -11.83
N GLN A 218 -5.74 16.32 -12.27
CA GLN A 218 -5.17 16.00 -13.59
C GLN A 218 -6.13 16.33 -14.75
N MET A 219 -7.44 16.22 -14.54
CA MET A 219 -8.47 16.68 -15.49
C MET A 219 -8.55 18.21 -15.61
N LYS A 220 -7.99 18.94 -14.63
CA LYS A 220 -8.20 20.39 -14.45
C LYS A 220 -9.68 20.76 -14.34
N SER A 221 -10.49 19.88 -13.72
CA SER A 221 -11.93 20.11 -13.51
C SER A 221 -12.17 20.50 -12.06
N LEU A 222 -12.30 21.80 -11.79
CA LEU A 222 -12.60 22.32 -10.46
C LEU A 222 -14.00 21.88 -10.01
N GLU A 223 -14.99 21.94 -10.90
CA GLU A 223 -16.38 21.56 -10.62
C GLU A 223 -16.49 20.11 -10.14
N GLU A 224 -15.85 19.15 -10.82
CA GLU A 224 -15.85 17.75 -10.38
C GLU A 224 -15.10 17.59 -9.05
N GLY A 225 -13.99 18.31 -8.85
CA GLY A 225 -13.26 18.29 -7.58
C GLY A 225 -14.11 18.76 -6.40
N GLN A 226 -14.81 19.89 -6.54
CA GLN A 226 -15.74 20.42 -5.52
C GLN A 226 -16.90 19.45 -5.26
N LYS A 227 -17.47 18.89 -6.31
CA LYS A 227 -18.55 17.88 -6.23
C LYS A 227 -18.11 16.66 -5.45
N TYR A 228 -16.96 16.06 -5.77
CA TYR A 228 -16.46 14.88 -5.04
C TYR A 228 -15.99 15.20 -3.63
N PHE A 229 -15.43 16.39 -3.39
CA PHE A 229 -15.05 16.82 -2.04
C PHE A 229 -16.28 16.99 -1.13
N THR A 230 -17.35 17.59 -1.65
CA THR A 230 -18.63 17.74 -0.94
C THR A 230 -19.29 16.37 -0.73
N LEU A 231 -19.28 15.51 -1.75
CA LEU A 231 -19.78 14.14 -1.63
C LEU A 231 -19.06 13.37 -0.51
N MET A 232 -17.73 13.50 -0.41
CA MET A 232 -16.91 12.89 0.63
C MET A 232 -17.33 13.34 2.03
N THR A 233 -17.49 14.64 2.26
CA THR A 233 -17.74 15.21 3.58
C THR A 233 -19.20 15.10 4.00
N GLU A 234 -20.15 15.42 3.11
CA GLU A 234 -21.57 15.53 3.44
C GLU A 234 -22.30 14.19 3.33
N HIS A 235 -22.04 13.40 2.28
CA HIS A 235 -22.76 12.15 2.05
C HIS A 235 -22.09 10.98 2.77
N TYR A 236 -20.76 10.86 2.65
CA TYR A 236 -20.03 9.75 3.28
C TYR A 236 -19.53 10.06 4.69
N GLY A 237 -19.61 11.32 5.15
CA GLY A 237 -19.16 11.72 6.48
C GLY A 237 -17.65 11.54 6.71
N ILE A 238 -16.85 11.56 5.63
CA ILE A 238 -15.42 11.32 5.69
C ILE A 238 -14.72 12.64 6.02
N THR A 239 -14.00 12.65 7.13
CA THR A 239 -13.18 13.81 7.53
C THR A 239 -11.99 13.96 6.57
N PRO A 240 -11.80 15.13 5.94
CA PRO A 240 -10.67 15.36 5.03
C PRO A 240 -9.32 15.25 5.73
N ILE A 241 -8.33 14.68 5.04
CA ILE A 241 -6.91 14.66 5.44
C ILE A 241 -6.09 15.64 4.58
N LEU A 242 -4.81 15.83 4.92
CA LEU A 242 -3.92 16.80 4.26
C LEU A 242 -3.88 16.63 2.73
N GLU A 243 -3.88 15.39 2.25
CA GLU A 243 -3.84 15.02 0.84
C GLU A 243 -5.08 15.51 0.09
N HIS A 244 -6.28 15.46 0.70
CA HIS A 244 -7.50 15.99 0.11
C HIS A 244 -7.43 17.51 -0.05
N TYR A 245 -6.98 18.21 0.98
CA TYR A 245 -6.81 19.66 0.93
C TYR A 245 -5.77 20.08 -0.11
N THR A 246 -4.68 19.32 -0.22
CA THR A 246 -3.64 19.55 -1.22
C THR A 246 -4.20 19.45 -2.64
N CYS A 247 -5.04 18.43 -2.91
CA CYS A 247 -5.72 18.30 -4.21
C CYS A 247 -6.66 19.48 -4.49
N MET A 248 -7.45 19.92 -3.50
CA MET A 248 -8.37 21.04 -3.67
C MET A 248 -7.63 22.37 -3.92
N VAL A 249 -6.55 22.63 -3.17
CA VAL A 249 -5.72 23.82 -3.38
C VAL A 249 -5.12 23.81 -4.79
N ASP A 250 -4.59 22.67 -5.26
CA ASP A 250 -4.05 22.57 -6.63
C ASP A 250 -5.12 22.78 -7.72
N LEU A 251 -6.35 22.34 -7.48
CA LEU A 251 -7.46 22.62 -8.39
C LEU A 251 -7.79 24.12 -8.46
N TYR A 252 -7.89 24.78 -7.31
CA TYR A 252 -8.21 26.20 -7.24
C TYR A 252 -7.10 27.10 -7.82
N THR A 253 -5.83 26.78 -7.55
CA THR A 253 -4.69 27.52 -8.13
C THR A 253 -4.69 27.43 -9.65
N ARG A 254 -4.96 26.24 -10.22
CA ARG A 254 -5.02 26.05 -11.67
C ARG A 254 -6.22 26.71 -12.34
N ALA A 255 -7.33 26.87 -11.62
CA ALA A 255 -8.52 27.57 -12.10
C ALA A 255 -8.38 29.11 -12.05
N ASN A 256 -7.29 29.63 -11.46
CA ASN A 256 -7.05 31.05 -11.22
C ASN A 256 -8.13 31.73 -10.34
N GLU A 257 -8.77 30.95 -9.47
CA GLU A 257 -9.84 31.38 -8.58
C GLU A 257 -9.26 31.80 -7.21
N LEU A 258 -8.43 32.85 -7.21
CA LEU A 258 -7.65 33.29 -6.03
C LEU A 258 -8.52 33.63 -4.81
N ASN A 259 -9.75 34.12 -5.03
CA ASN A 259 -10.68 34.46 -3.94
C ASN A 259 -11.18 33.21 -3.20
N GLU A 260 -11.44 32.12 -3.94
CA GLU A 260 -11.88 30.86 -3.34
C GLU A 260 -10.75 30.14 -2.60
N ILE A 261 -9.50 30.29 -3.05
CA ILE A 261 -8.31 29.79 -2.34
C ILE A 261 -8.24 30.37 -0.92
N CYS A 262 -8.44 31.67 -0.77
CA CYS A 262 -8.39 32.34 0.53
C CYS A 262 -9.54 31.88 1.45
N ALA A 263 -10.76 31.82 0.93
CA ALA A 263 -11.93 31.33 1.69
C ALA A 263 -11.79 29.85 2.11
N PHE A 264 -11.21 29.04 1.23
CA PHE A 264 -10.92 27.64 1.52
C PHE A 264 -9.80 27.48 2.55
N GLY A 265 -8.76 28.32 2.50
CA GLY A 265 -7.69 28.38 3.50
C GLY A 265 -8.21 28.67 4.91
N ASP A 266 -9.15 29.61 5.04
CA ASP A 266 -9.81 29.91 6.31
C ASP A 266 -10.61 28.71 6.84
N THR A 267 -11.26 27.96 5.94
CA THR A 267 -12.01 26.73 6.25
C THR A 267 -11.08 25.62 6.74
N ILE A 268 -9.91 25.46 6.11
CA ILE A 268 -8.87 24.52 6.54
C ILE A 268 -8.39 24.88 7.95
N SER A 269 -8.08 26.16 8.20
CA SER A 269 -7.60 26.68 9.50
C SER A 269 -8.61 26.46 10.62
N ALA A 270 -9.90 26.66 10.34
CA ALA A 270 -10.98 26.37 11.28
C ALA A 270 -11.10 24.86 11.59
N SER A 271 -10.99 24.00 10.57
CA SER A 271 -11.10 22.54 10.73
C SER A 271 -9.93 21.91 11.49
N THR A 272 -8.70 22.42 11.29
CA THR A 272 -7.49 21.93 11.99
C THR A 272 -7.46 22.35 13.45
N LYS A 273 -7.93 23.56 13.77
CA LYS A 273 -8.06 24.04 15.17
C LYS A 273 -9.09 23.26 15.98
N ALA A 274 -10.11 22.69 15.34
CA ALA A 274 -11.15 21.89 16.00
C ALA A 274 -10.68 20.47 16.38
N ASN A 275 -9.62 19.94 15.76
CA ASN A 275 -9.10 18.59 16.03
C ASN A 275 -7.88 18.64 16.97
N HIS A 276 -8.11 18.53 18.29
CA HIS A 276 -7.05 18.66 19.32
C HIS A 276 -5.88 17.66 19.14
N ASN A 277 -6.16 16.45 18.64
CA ASN A 277 -5.14 15.43 18.34
C ASN A 277 -4.27 15.76 17.12
N VAL A 278 -4.77 16.59 16.20
CA VAL A 278 -3.99 17.04 15.02
C VAL A 278 -3.04 18.16 15.44
N ALA A 279 -3.44 19.04 16.37
CA ALA A 279 -2.55 20.06 16.95
C ALA A 279 -1.39 19.46 17.76
N GLU A 280 -1.61 18.33 18.45
CA GLU A 280 -0.58 17.62 19.22
C GLU A 280 0.38 16.81 18.32
N LEU A 281 -0.15 16.13 17.28
CA LEU A 281 0.68 15.48 16.24
C LEU A 281 1.49 16.49 15.40
N LEU A 282 0.94 17.70 15.16
CA LEU A 282 1.61 18.81 14.51
C LEU A 282 2.66 19.51 15.40
N GLN A 283 2.64 19.30 16.72
CA GLN A 283 3.67 19.79 17.63
C GLN A 283 4.95 18.95 17.59
N GLU A 284 4.86 17.66 17.25
CA GLU A 284 6.02 16.76 17.13
C GLU A 284 6.60 16.69 15.70
N SER A 285 5.79 16.87 14.65
CA SER A 285 6.28 17.05 13.28
C SER A 285 6.32 18.53 12.90
N LYS A 286 7.46 19.19 13.21
CA LYS A 286 7.87 20.55 12.82
C LYS A 286 6.86 21.36 11.99
N LEU A 287 6.39 22.46 12.60
CA LEU A 287 5.75 23.65 12.04
C LEU A 287 6.36 24.13 10.69
N THR A 288 6.11 23.43 9.60
CA THR A 288 6.49 23.87 8.25
C THR A 288 5.30 23.87 7.30
N CYS A 289 4.35 22.94 7.40
CA CYS A 289 3.32 22.78 6.36
C CYS A 289 2.31 23.94 6.26
N VAL A 290 1.78 24.47 7.37
CA VAL A 290 0.81 25.59 7.34
C VAL A 290 1.50 26.91 7.05
N ASP A 291 2.67 27.18 7.64
CA ASP A 291 3.46 28.37 7.35
C ASP A 291 4.07 28.35 5.94
N GLU A 292 4.42 27.18 5.39
CA GLU A 292 4.86 27.03 4.00
C GLU A 292 3.71 27.10 3.01
N MET A 293 2.50 26.59 3.34
CA MET A 293 1.29 26.79 2.53
C MET A 293 0.83 28.25 2.56
N GLU A 294 0.80 28.91 3.73
CA GLU A 294 0.55 30.35 3.82
C GLU A 294 1.61 31.14 3.07
N LYS A 295 2.90 30.77 3.15
CA LYS A 295 3.98 31.37 2.35
C LYS A 295 3.84 31.04 0.86
N LEU A 296 3.37 29.85 0.45
CA LEU A 296 3.14 29.49 -0.95
C LEU A 296 1.97 30.28 -1.53
N ILE A 297 0.87 30.39 -0.76
CA ILE A 297 -0.30 31.21 -1.08
C ILE A 297 0.12 32.69 -1.16
N HIS A 298 0.87 33.21 -0.19
CA HIS A 298 1.37 34.59 -0.21
C HIS A 298 2.42 34.86 -1.30
N LYS A 299 3.26 33.87 -1.63
CA LYS A 299 4.27 33.98 -2.70
C LYS A 299 3.62 33.92 -4.08
N HIS A 300 2.71 32.98 -4.32
CA HIS A 300 1.96 32.89 -5.58
C HIS A 300 1.01 34.09 -5.78
N CYS A 301 0.40 34.64 -4.72
CA CYS A 301 -0.38 35.88 -4.82
C CYS A 301 0.47 37.13 -5.13
N ARG A 302 1.81 37.09 -4.99
CA ARG A 302 2.71 38.22 -5.30
C ARG A 302 3.45 38.08 -6.63
N ASP A 303 3.67 36.86 -7.13
CA ASP A 303 4.59 36.60 -8.25
C ASP A 303 3.94 36.48 -9.63
N TYR A 304 2.60 36.59 -9.77
CA TYR A 304 1.91 36.55 -11.07
C TYR A 304 1.20 37.86 -11.40
N ASP A 305 2.00 38.88 -11.69
CA ASP A 305 1.66 39.85 -12.74
C ASP A 305 2.66 39.60 -13.89
N LEU A 306 2.15 39.60 -15.12
CA LEU A 306 2.79 39.28 -16.42
C LEU A 306 2.54 37.86 -16.99
N SER A 307 1.51 37.82 -17.85
CA SER A 307 1.62 37.40 -19.25
C SER A 307 2.99 36.84 -19.69
N ASP A 308 3.10 35.51 -19.80
CA ASP A 308 3.82 34.80 -20.88
C ASP A 308 4.07 33.34 -20.46
N LEU A 309 3.22 32.42 -20.93
CA LEU A 309 3.57 31.02 -21.22
C LEU A 309 2.37 30.34 -21.88
N VAL A 310 2.11 30.73 -23.13
CA VAL A 310 1.43 29.86 -24.09
C VAL A 310 2.46 28.84 -24.55
N LEU A 311 2.34 27.59 -24.08
CA LEU A 311 2.97 26.46 -24.76
C LEU A 311 1.87 25.51 -25.23
N ASP A 312 1.72 25.53 -26.55
CA ASP A 312 0.95 24.64 -27.40
C ASP A 312 1.50 23.21 -27.28
N HIS A 313 0.66 22.28 -26.82
CA HIS A 313 0.87 20.84 -26.99
C HIS A 313 -0.41 20.21 -27.55
N SER A 314 -0.68 20.53 -28.81
CA SER A 314 -1.50 19.74 -29.71
C SER A 314 -0.82 18.41 -30.07
N ALA A 315 -0.99 17.37 -29.25
CA ALA A 315 -0.98 15.96 -29.66
C ALA A 315 -1.30 15.05 -28.46
N THR A 316 -2.56 14.68 -28.27
CA THR A 316 -2.92 13.55 -27.41
C THR A 316 -2.70 12.25 -28.19
N PRO A 317 -1.80 11.34 -27.74
CA PRO A 317 -1.83 9.98 -28.25
C PRO A 317 -3.14 9.33 -27.79
N THR A 318 -3.80 8.61 -28.69
CA THR A 318 -5.00 7.82 -28.39
C THR A 318 -4.69 6.84 -27.26
N GLN A 319 -5.17 7.16 -26.06
CA GLN A 319 -5.03 6.29 -24.89
C GLN A 319 -5.92 5.05 -25.05
N PRO A 320 -5.46 3.86 -24.63
CA PRO A 320 -6.29 2.66 -24.63
C PRO A 320 -7.50 2.83 -23.71
N ASN A 321 -8.67 2.41 -24.18
CA ASN A 321 -9.94 2.50 -23.44
C ASN A 321 -10.15 1.22 -22.61
N PHE A 322 -10.17 1.36 -21.28
CA PHE A 322 -10.28 0.23 -20.34
C PHE A 322 -11.71 -0.05 -19.85
N ILE A 323 -12.69 0.77 -20.22
CA ILE A 323 -14.05 0.77 -19.64
C ILE A 323 -14.74 -0.60 -19.77
N GLY A 324 -14.62 -1.27 -20.93
CA GLY A 324 -15.26 -2.57 -21.17
C GLY A 324 -14.73 -3.72 -20.30
N SER A 325 -13.49 -3.62 -19.80
CA SER A 325 -12.86 -4.64 -18.97
C SER A 325 -13.18 -4.47 -17.48
N ILE A 326 -13.65 -3.28 -17.08
CA ILE A 326 -14.01 -2.95 -15.70
C ILE A 326 -15.42 -3.49 -15.37
N GLN A 327 -16.30 -3.61 -16.37
CA GLN A 327 -17.72 -3.97 -16.22
C GLN A 327 -18.01 -5.48 -16.14
N ILE A 328 -17.00 -6.35 -16.17
CA ILE A 328 -17.23 -7.80 -16.17
C ILE A 328 -17.24 -8.34 -14.74
N ALA A 329 -18.42 -8.34 -14.14
CA ALA A 329 -18.88 -9.30 -13.13
C ALA A 329 -20.39 -9.07 -12.89
N SER A 330 -21.22 -9.63 -13.76
CA SER A 330 -22.66 -9.82 -13.52
C SER A 330 -22.94 -11.26 -13.12
#